data_AF-A0A2A9FU52-F1
#
_entry.id   AF-A0A2A9FU52-F1
#
_cell.length_a   1.000
_cell.length_b   1.000
_cell.length_c   1.000
_cell.angle_alpha   90.00
_cell.angle_beta   90.00
_cell.angle_gamma   90.00
#
_symmetry.space_group_name_H-M   'P 1'
#
loop_
_entity.id
_entity.type
_entity.pdbx_description
1 polymer ?
#
loop_
_entity_poly.entity_id
_entity_poly.type
_entity_poly.pdbx_seq_one_letter_code
_entity_poly.pdbx_strand_id
1 'polypeptide(L)'
;MKHTKSLLFISIIAAASSAQAMPLLNAELNNQSIYANVYVTVGAWATAGGNMQSPGAISTGAGSIAGGNIEAGTFASIGASGAVKGNIKSGTYTSAGAGAGLSGDIKTGTYASFGNSASVAGSVESGTTTTIDLTATVNNTTQDLTMEPGYSAPKVIIQTENIESAQQTLKNLGQGTQLAVGFGTNDELLEAGIYSVADYLTVAAGKTITLDGGGVDASWVFNISNYSDLTAA
;
A
#
# COMPACT_ATOMS: atom_id res chain seq x y z
N MET A 1 1.91 29.95 -18.90
CA MET A 1 1.69 28.50 -18.66
C MET A 1 2.35 28.15 -17.33
N LYS A 2 1.56 27.73 -16.34
CA LYS A 2 2.05 27.34 -15.01
C LYS A 2 2.56 25.91 -15.09
N HIS A 3 3.86 25.71 -14.89
CA HIS A 3 4.41 24.40 -14.53
C HIS A 3 4.67 24.40 -13.03
N THR A 4 3.75 23.82 -12.28
CA THR A 4 3.95 23.49 -10.86
C THR A 4 4.96 22.35 -10.80
N LYS A 5 6.20 22.62 -10.37
CA LYS A 5 7.15 21.57 -10.03
C LYS A 5 6.76 21.02 -8.66
N SER A 6 6.24 19.79 -8.64
CA SER A 6 5.96 19.07 -7.39
C SER A 6 7.28 18.60 -6.79
N LEU A 7 7.59 19.05 -5.58
CA LEU A 7 8.72 18.59 -4.77
C LEU A 7 8.18 17.54 -3.77
N LEU A 8 8.61 16.29 -3.88
CA LEU A 8 8.19 15.19 -3.00
C LEU A 8 9.33 14.84 -2.04
N PHE A 9 9.09 14.96 -0.73
CA PHE A 9 9.94 14.39 0.31
C PHE A 9 9.44 12.99 0.66
N ILE A 10 10.28 11.97 0.48
CA ILE A 10 10.04 10.60 0.96
C ILE A 10 11.01 10.36 2.11
N SER A 11 10.53 10.38 3.35
CA SER A 11 11.27 9.82 4.49
C SER A 11 10.89 8.35 4.67
N ILE A 12 11.42 7.47 3.81
CA ILE A 12 11.44 6.02 4.07
C ILE A 12 12.76 5.46 3.53
N ILE A 13 13.45 4.75 4.42
CA ILE A 13 14.74 4.09 4.20
C ILE A 13 14.71 3.21 2.93
N ALA A 14 15.65 3.51 2.04
CA ALA A 14 16.05 2.83 0.80
C ALA A 14 15.09 2.89 -0.41
N ALA A 15 15.44 3.77 -1.37
CA ALA A 15 14.86 3.88 -2.72
C ALA A 15 15.78 3.27 -3.80
N ALA A 16 15.19 2.71 -4.86
CA ALA A 16 15.79 1.78 -5.82
C ALA A 16 16.35 2.44 -7.10
N SER A 17 17.18 1.69 -7.84
CA SER A 17 17.77 2.08 -9.12
C SER A 17 16.74 2.15 -10.26
N SER A 18 16.93 3.06 -11.20
CA SER A 18 15.89 3.53 -12.14
C SER A 18 15.60 2.73 -13.38
N ALA A 19 16.17 1.53 -13.50
CA ALA A 19 15.63 0.52 -14.41
C ALA A 19 14.87 -0.59 -13.66
N GLN A 20 14.94 -0.62 -12.32
CA GLN A 20 14.31 -1.65 -11.48
C GLN A 20 13.38 -1.09 -10.38
N ALA A 21 13.28 0.24 -10.24
CA ALA A 21 12.31 0.94 -9.39
C ALA A 21 11.07 1.45 -10.17
N MET A 22 11.10 1.36 -11.51
CA MET A 22 10.08 1.90 -12.40
C MET A 22 8.65 1.38 -12.15
N PRO A 23 8.40 0.17 -11.57
CA PRO A 23 7.03 -0.22 -11.23
C PRO A 23 6.44 0.55 -10.04
N LEU A 24 7.27 1.14 -9.17
CA LEU A 24 6.81 1.67 -7.88
C LEU A 24 6.67 3.20 -7.84
N LEU A 25 7.45 3.94 -8.64
CA LEU A 25 7.49 5.41 -8.59
C LEU A 25 6.60 6.13 -9.62
N ASN A 26 6.03 5.44 -10.61
CA ASN A 26 5.16 6.04 -11.63
C ASN A 26 3.66 5.78 -11.40
N ALA A 27 3.29 5.21 -10.26
CA ALA A 27 1.90 4.94 -9.89
C ALA A 27 1.36 6.08 -9.03
N GLU A 28 0.20 6.65 -9.41
CA GLU A 28 -0.57 7.54 -8.54
C GLU A 28 -0.65 6.93 -7.13
N LEU A 29 -0.34 7.72 -6.09
CA LEU A 29 -0.34 7.25 -4.69
C LEU A 29 -1.69 6.62 -4.28
N ASN A 30 -2.78 7.06 -4.91
CA ASN A 30 -4.13 6.52 -4.72
C ASN A 30 -4.32 5.09 -5.28
N ASN A 31 -3.42 4.64 -6.15
CA ASN A 31 -3.33 3.28 -6.70
C ASN A 31 -2.23 2.43 -6.02
N GLN A 32 -1.48 2.99 -5.05
CA GLN A 32 -0.43 2.24 -4.38
C GLN A 32 -1.01 1.33 -3.32
N SER A 33 -0.58 0.07 -3.33
CA SER A 33 -1.13 -0.96 -2.46
C SER A 33 -0.40 -0.96 -1.11
N ILE A 34 -1.15 -0.97 -0.01
CA ILE A 34 -0.64 -1.16 1.34
C ILE A 34 -0.37 -2.66 1.51
N TYR A 35 0.88 -3.01 1.78
CA TYR A 35 1.25 -4.36 2.15
C TYR A 35 1.76 -4.39 3.59
N ALA A 36 1.24 -5.32 4.39
CA ALA A 36 1.76 -5.59 5.72
C ALA A 36 1.98 -7.09 5.92
N ASN A 37 3.14 -7.47 6.45
CA ASN A 37 3.52 -8.88 6.65
C ASN A 37 2.71 -9.58 7.77
N VAL A 38 1.95 -8.85 8.58
CA VAL A 38 1.19 -9.45 9.70
C VAL A 38 -0.28 -9.06 9.65
N TYR A 39 -0.60 -7.78 9.77
CA TYR A 39 -1.97 -7.30 9.67
C TYR A 39 -2.01 -5.85 9.20
N VAL A 40 -3.15 -5.43 8.65
CA VAL A 40 -3.46 -4.02 8.39
C VAL A 40 -4.60 -3.61 9.31
N THR A 41 -4.46 -2.45 9.96
CA THR A 41 -5.53 -1.83 10.73
C THR A 41 -5.71 -0.39 10.27
N VAL A 42 -6.91 -0.08 9.77
CA VAL A 42 -7.31 1.28 9.41
C VAL A 42 -8.11 1.85 10.56
N GLY A 43 -7.72 3.02 11.07
CA GLY A 43 -8.43 3.68 12.16
C GLY A 43 -9.87 4.05 11.80
N ALA A 44 -10.69 4.32 12.81
CA ALA A 44 -12.03 4.88 12.58
C ALA A 44 -11.92 6.22 11.84
N TRP A 45 -12.82 6.46 10.88
CA TRP A 45 -12.86 7.64 10.03
C TRP A 45 -11.61 7.89 9.17
N ALA A 46 -10.68 6.93 9.14
CA ALA A 46 -9.50 7.03 8.30
C ALA A 46 -9.79 6.51 6.89
N THR A 47 -9.09 7.08 5.92
CA THR A 47 -9.11 6.64 4.52
C THR A 47 -7.78 5.98 4.18
N ALA A 48 -7.82 4.72 3.80
CA ALA A 48 -6.71 4.01 3.18
C ALA A 48 -6.93 4.01 1.67
N GLY A 49 -6.09 4.74 0.92
CA GLY A 49 -6.07 4.70 -0.54
C GLY A 49 -5.49 3.38 -1.06
N GLY A 50 -5.85 3.01 -2.28
CA GLY A 50 -5.33 1.81 -2.95
C GLY A 50 -5.80 0.47 -2.37
N ASN A 51 -5.18 -0.61 -2.81
CA ASN A 51 -5.48 -1.96 -2.32
C ASN A 51 -4.78 -2.22 -0.98
N MET A 52 -5.35 -3.07 -0.14
CA MET A 52 -4.71 -3.54 1.08
C MET A 52 -4.49 -5.04 1.01
N GLN A 53 -3.28 -5.50 1.33
CA GLN A 53 -2.92 -6.91 1.34
C GLN A 53 -2.14 -7.29 2.60
N SER A 54 -2.50 -8.42 3.19
CA SER A 54 -1.78 -9.00 4.33
C SER A 54 -1.98 -10.52 4.40
N PRO A 55 -0.96 -11.33 4.77
CA PRO A 55 -1.17 -12.75 5.08
C PRO A 55 -2.06 -12.97 6.30
N GLY A 56 -2.13 -12.00 7.22
CA GLY A 56 -3.02 -12.08 8.37
C GLY A 56 -4.32 -11.34 8.13
N ALA A 57 -4.72 -10.55 9.12
CA ALA A 57 -6.02 -9.90 9.14
C ALA A 57 -5.95 -8.50 8.55
N ILE A 58 -7.06 -8.06 7.93
CA ILE A 58 -7.27 -6.67 7.58
C ILE A 58 -8.52 -6.20 8.30
N SER A 59 -8.40 -5.18 9.15
CA SER A 59 -9.53 -4.59 9.86
C SER A 59 -9.59 -3.09 9.61
N THR A 60 -10.79 -2.57 9.41
CA THR A 60 -11.04 -1.15 9.26
C THR A 60 -12.02 -0.67 10.32
N GLY A 61 -11.76 0.51 10.90
CA GLY A 61 -12.59 1.07 11.97
C GLY A 61 -13.94 1.59 11.47
N ALA A 62 -14.80 2.03 12.40
CA ALA A 62 -16.08 2.63 12.04
C ALA A 62 -15.90 3.88 11.16
N GLY A 63 -16.74 4.04 10.13
CA GLY A 63 -16.68 5.16 9.20
C GLY A 63 -15.41 5.24 8.34
N SER A 64 -14.55 4.22 8.39
CA SER A 64 -13.33 4.17 7.59
C SER A 64 -13.62 3.92 6.11
N ILE A 65 -12.69 4.28 5.23
CA ILE A 65 -12.78 4.04 3.79
C ILE A 65 -11.55 3.25 3.32
N ALA A 66 -11.79 2.08 2.76
CA ALA A 66 -10.84 1.36 1.93
C ALA A 66 -11.08 1.73 0.45
N GLY A 67 -10.13 2.44 -0.15
CA GLY A 67 -10.24 2.98 -1.50
C GLY A 67 -10.12 1.95 -2.62
N GLY A 68 -9.58 0.76 -2.33
CA GLY A 68 -9.40 -0.33 -3.30
C GLY A 68 -9.83 -1.69 -2.77
N ASN A 69 -9.19 -2.73 -3.28
CA ASN A 69 -9.45 -4.12 -2.90
C ASN A 69 -8.87 -4.45 -1.52
N ILE A 70 -9.48 -5.42 -0.84
CA ILE A 70 -8.95 -6.00 0.41
C ILE A 70 -8.60 -7.46 0.14
N GLU A 71 -7.35 -7.84 0.41
CA GLU A 71 -6.87 -9.22 0.35
C GLU A 71 -6.24 -9.64 1.68
N ALA A 72 -7.04 -10.29 2.53
CA ALA A 72 -6.62 -10.77 3.84
C ALA A 72 -6.41 -12.29 3.83
N GLY A 73 -5.22 -12.76 4.20
CA GLY A 73 -4.94 -14.20 4.26
C GLY A 73 -5.71 -14.91 5.37
N THR A 74 -6.16 -14.17 6.39
CA THR A 74 -7.14 -14.65 7.38
C THR A 74 -8.50 -13.99 7.13
N PHE A 75 -8.85 -12.98 7.92
CA PHE A 75 -10.17 -12.34 7.86
C PHE A 75 -10.09 -10.88 7.43
N ALA A 76 -11.19 -10.41 6.82
CA ALA A 76 -11.47 -9.01 6.59
C ALA A 76 -12.60 -8.54 7.51
N SER A 77 -12.41 -7.47 8.26
CA SER A 77 -13.45 -6.92 9.14
C SER A 77 -13.63 -5.43 8.91
N ILE A 78 -14.83 -5.03 8.46
CA ILE A 78 -15.17 -3.66 8.12
C ILE A 78 -16.04 -3.08 9.23
N GLY A 79 -15.62 -1.96 9.81
CA GLY A 79 -16.35 -1.30 10.88
C GLY A 79 -17.72 -0.79 10.44
N ALA A 80 -18.57 -0.46 11.41
CA ALA A 80 -19.89 0.13 11.15
C ALA A 80 -19.77 1.42 10.32
N SER A 81 -20.66 1.59 9.35
CA SER A 81 -20.62 2.69 8.36
C SER A 81 -19.31 2.80 7.58
N GLY A 82 -18.44 1.79 7.63
CA GLY A 82 -17.23 1.74 6.83
C GLY A 82 -17.55 1.44 5.37
N ALA A 83 -16.64 1.78 4.47
CA ALA A 83 -16.80 1.55 3.05
C ALA A 83 -15.59 0.85 2.43
N VAL A 84 -15.86 -0.07 1.52
CA VAL A 84 -14.83 -0.68 0.65
C VAL A 84 -15.24 -0.46 -0.79
N LYS A 85 -14.38 0.22 -1.56
CA LYS A 85 -14.68 0.57 -2.96
C LYS A 85 -14.34 -0.54 -3.95
N GLY A 86 -13.46 -1.47 -3.57
CA GLY A 86 -13.11 -2.64 -4.36
C GLY A 86 -13.75 -3.94 -3.87
N ASN A 87 -13.19 -5.05 -4.35
CA ASN A 87 -13.53 -6.42 -3.97
C ASN A 87 -12.87 -6.80 -2.64
N ILE A 88 -13.43 -7.78 -1.94
CA ILE A 88 -12.90 -8.34 -0.70
C ILE A 88 -12.62 -9.81 -0.89
N LYS A 89 -11.40 -10.23 -0.52
CA LYS A 89 -10.97 -11.61 -0.49
C LYS A 89 -10.40 -11.93 0.89
N SER A 90 -10.96 -12.94 1.54
CA SER A 90 -10.50 -13.41 2.85
C SER A 90 -10.31 -14.93 2.90
N GLY A 91 -9.19 -15.37 3.45
CA GLY A 91 -8.91 -16.81 3.60
C GLY A 91 -9.84 -17.53 4.58
N THR A 92 -10.40 -16.81 5.57
CA THR A 92 -11.37 -17.34 6.53
C THR A 92 -12.71 -16.63 6.38
N TYR A 93 -12.93 -15.47 7.00
CA TYR A 93 -14.23 -14.81 7.01
C TYR A 93 -14.16 -13.34 6.59
N THR A 94 -15.27 -12.82 6.10
CA THR A 94 -15.51 -11.39 5.94
C THR A 94 -16.65 -10.97 6.86
N SER A 95 -16.46 -9.91 7.65
CA SER A 95 -17.52 -9.26 8.40
C SER A 95 -17.64 -7.78 8.08
N ALA A 96 -18.86 -7.26 8.05
CA ALA A 96 -19.13 -5.84 7.90
C ALA A 96 -20.16 -5.37 8.93
N GLY A 97 -19.83 -4.29 9.63
CA GLY A 97 -20.69 -3.69 10.65
C GLY A 97 -21.95 -3.05 10.07
N ALA A 98 -22.83 -2.58 10.95
CA ALA A 98 -24.08 -1.94 10.57
C ALA A 98 -23.83 -0.74 9.62
N GLY A 99 -24.62 -0.65 8.55
CA GLY A 99 -24.53 0.43 7.57
C GLY A 99 -23.26 0.44 6.72
N ALA A 100 -22.43 -0.61 6.76
CA ALA A 100 -21.23 -0.68 5.93
C ALA A 100 -21.58 -0.78 4.44
N GLY A 101 -20.84 -0.08 3.58
CA GLY A 101 -21.07 -0.03 2.14
C GLY A 101 -19.94 -0.69 1.34
N LEU A 102 -20.22 -1.85 0.74
CA LEU A 102 -19.25 -2.66 0.00
C LEU A 102 -19.61 -2.66 -1.48
N SER A 103 -18.75 -2.04 -2.31
CA SER A 103 -19.05 -1.82 -3.73
C SER A 103 -18.72 -3.01 -4.63
N GLY A 104 -17.78 -3.87 -4.22
CA GLY A 104 -17.32 -5.01 -5.01
C GLY A 104 -17.87 -6.36 -4.55
N ASP A 105 -17.36 -7.41 -5.20
CA ASP A 105 -17.60 -8.82 -4.85
C ASP A 105 -16.84 -9.22 -3.59
N ILE A 106 -17.37 -10.21 -2.88
CA ILE A 106 -16.81 -10.73 -1.63
C ILE A 106 -16.61 -12.22 -1.79
N LYS A 107 -15.38 -12.70 -1.59
CA LYS A 107 -15.06 -14.13 -1.59
C LYS A 107 -14.36 -14.51 -0.29
N THR A 108 -14.94 -15.45 0.44
CA THR A 108 -14.45 -15.83 1.76
C THR A 108 -14.39 -17.34 1.98
N GLY A 109 -13.36 -17.81 2.67
CA GLY A 109 -13.08 -19.24 2.83
C GLY A 109 -14.10 -20.02 3.66
N THR A 110 -14.69 -19.39 4.68
CA THR A 110 -15.67 -19.95 5.59
C THR A 110 -16.97 -19.15 5.52
N TYR A 111 -17.16 -18.10 6.30
CA TYR A 111 -18.44 -17.40 6.39
C TYR A 111 -18.34 -15.91 6.05
N ALA A 112 -19.46 -15.33 5.66
CA ALA A 112 -19.66 -13.89 5.56
C ALA A 112 -20.73 -13.42 6.55
N SER A 113 -20.58 -12.23 7.14
CA SER A 113 -21.58 -11.65 8.04
C SER A 113 -21.74 -10.15 7.81
N PHE A 114 -22.99 -9.71 7.62
CA PHE A 114 -23.33 -8.32 7.32
C PHE A 114 -24.35 -7.81 8.34
N GLY A 115 -23.97 -6.80 9.11
CA GLY A 115 -24.82 -6.18 10.12
C GLY A 115 -25.94 -5.33 9.52
N ASN A 116 -26.92 -4.96 10.34
CA ASN A 116 -28.10 -4.19 9.93
C ASN A 116 -27.78 -3.01 8.98
N SER A 117 -28.51 -2.92 7.87
CA SER A 117 -28.38 -1.90 6.82
C SER A 117 -27.03 -1.88 6.07
N ALA A 118 -26.18 -2.89 6.25
CA ALA A 118 -25.02 -3.04 5.38
C ALA A 118 -25.47 -3.33 3.94
N SER A 119 -24.76 -2.80 2.95
CA SER A 119 -25.08 -2.98 1.53
C SER A 119 -23.88 -3.56 0.80
N VAL A 120 -24.08 -4.67 0.11
CA VAL A 120 -23.10 -5.28 -0.80
C VAL A 120 -23.64 -5.17 -2.22
N ALA A 121 -23.00 -4.33 -3.03
CA ALA A 121 -23.38 -4.13 -4.42
C ALA A 121 -22.90 -5.28 -5.32
N GLY A 122 -21.85 -6.00 -4.92
CA GLY A 122 -21.40 -7.22 -5.60
C GLY A 122 -22.11 -8.48 -5.13
N SER A 123 -21.57 -9.61 -5.58
CA SER A 123 -21.92 -10.95 -5.13
C SER A 123 -21.11 -11.36 -3.90
N VAL A 124 -21.64 -12.31 -3.13
CA VAL A 124 -20.96 -12.90 -1.98
C VAL A 124 -20.80 -14.40 -2.21
N GLU A 125 -19.57 -14.88 -2.13
CA GLU A 125 -19.22 -16.30 -2.14
C GLU A 125 -18.63 -16.68 -0.78
N SER A 126 -19.29 -17.60 -0.07
CA SER A 126 -18.83 -18.13 1.23
C SER A 126 -18.66 -19.65 1.20
N GLY A 127 -17.59 -20.15 1.82
CA GLY A 127 -17.38 -21.59 1.99
C GLY A 127 -18.49 -22.32 2.75
N THR A 128 -19.09 -21.67 3.74
CA THR A 128 -20.16 -22.21 4.59
C THR A 128 -21.37 -21.30 4.51
N THR A 129 -21.54 -20.35 5.42
CA THR A 129 -22.76 -19.55 5.55
C THR A 129 -22.51 -18.07 5.24
N THR A 130 -23.53 -17.43 4.67
CA THR A 130 -23.64 -15.97 4.62
C THR A 130 -24.78 -15.51 5.52
N THR A 131 -24.46 -14.74 6.57
CA THR A 131 -25.44 -14.17 7.50
C THR A 131 -25.75 -12.73 7.13
N ILE A 132 -27.02 -12.45 6.83
CA ILE A 132 -27.51 -11.12 6.43
C ILE A 132 -28.54 -10.68 7.49
N ASP A 133 -28.25 -9.59 8.18
CA ASP A 133 -29.13 -9.04 9.22
C ASP A 133 -30.33 -8.27 8.61
N LEU A 134 -31.35 -7.94 9.42
CA LEU A 134 -32.73 -7.62 8.99
C LEU A 134 -32.88 -6.65 7.80
N THR A 135 -32.04 -5.61 7.69
CA THR A 135 -32.12 -4.61 6.61
C THR A 135 -30.89 -4.55 5.72
N ALA A 136 -29.96 -5.49 5.88
CA ALA A 136 -28.80 -5.58 5.01
C ALA A 136 -29.21 -6.08 3.61
N THR A 137 -28.56 -5.56 2.57
CA THR A 137 -28.81 -5.94 1.19
C THR A 137 -27.57 -6.57 0.57
N VAL A 138 -27.75 -7.73 -0.03
CA VAL A 138 -26.71 -8.44 -0.78
C VAL A 138 -27.31 -8.88 -2.12
N ASN A 139 -26.71 -8.46 -3.23
CA ASN A 139 -27.29 -8.67 -4.56
C ASN A 139 -27.37 -10.14 -4.96
N ASN A 140 -26.33 -10.92 -4.66
CA ASN A 140 -26.31 -12.36 -4.90
C ASN A 140 -25.47 -13.06 -3.84
N THR A 141 -25.89 -14.25 -3.43
CA THR A 141 -25.19 -15.06 -2.43
C THR A 141 -25.05 -16.49 -2.94
N THR A 142 -23.80 -16.95 -2.98
CA THR A 142 -23.42 -18.35 -3.17
C THR A 142 -22.74 -18.81 -1.89
N GLN A 143 -23.24 -19.92 -1.33
CA GLN A 143 -22.77 -20.41 -0.04
C GLN A 143 -22.62 -21.93 -0.08
N ASP A 144 -22.16 -22.53 1.03
CA ASP A 144 -21.91 -23.96 1.19
C ASP A 144 -20.89 -24.53 0.19
N LEU A 145 -20.02 -23.67 -0.36
CA LEU A 145 -19.00 -24.04 -1.34
C LEU A 145 -18.01 -25.10 -0.84
N THR A 146 -17.83 -25.25 0.47
CA THR A 146 -17.01 -26.33 1.06
C THR A 146 -17.55 -27.73 0.77
N MET A 147 -18.81 -27.85 0.36
CA MET A 147 -19.43 -29.11 -0.07
C MET A 147 -19.23 -29.39 -1.57
N GLU A 148 -18.80 -28.39 -2.34
CA GLU A 148 -18.60 -28.51 -3.78
C GLU A 148 -17.28 -29.24 -4.10
N PRO A 149 -17.29 -30.28 -4.94
CA PRO A 149 -16.08 -30.97 -5.36
C PRO A 149 -15.06 -30.01 -6.00
N GLY A 150 -13.83 -30.00 -5.48
CA GLY A 150 -12.75 -29.14 -6.00
C GLY A 150 -12.75 -27.71 -5.46
N TYR A 151 -13.63 -27.39 -4.50
CA TYR A 151 -13.53 -26.11 -3.80
C TYR A 151 -12.21 -25.99 -3.03
N SER A 152 -11.60 -24.82 -3.14
CA SER A 152 -10.49 -24.41 -2.29
C SER A 152 -10.78 -23.00 -1.76
N ALA A 153 -10.49 -22.79 -0.48
CA ALA A 153 -10.64 -21.49 0.14
C ALA A 153 -9.78 -20.44 -0.60
N PRO A 154 -10.20 -19.16 -0.63
CA PRO A 154 -9.43 -18.11 -1.28
C PRO A 154 -8.01 -18.05 -0.72
N LYS A 155 -7.02 -18.20 -1.60
CA LYS A 155 -5.62 -18.00 -1.25
C LYS A 155 -5.21 -16.58 -1.62
N VAL A 156 -4.70 -15.84 -0.65
CA VAL A 156 -4.05 -14.54 -0.90
C VAL A 156 -2.61 -14.82 -1.29
N ILE A 157 -2.22 -14.36 -2.48
CA ILE A 157 -0.83 -14.44 -2.95
C ILE A 157 -0.09 -13.23 -2.38
N ILE A 158 0.68 -13.47 -1.34
CA ILE A 158 1.43 -12.41 -0.65
C ILE A 158 2.69 -12.04 -1.42
N GLN A 159 3.03 -10.74 -1.39
CA GLN A 159 4.20 -10.20 -2.07
C GLN A 159 5.49 -10.24 -1.22
N THR A 160 5.56 -11.10 -0.20
CA THR A 160 6.72 -11.16 0.73
C THR A 160 8.02 -11.33 -0.02
N GLU A 161 8.11 -12.34 -0.90
CA GLU A 161 9.33 -12.62 -1.66
C GLU A 161 9.69 -11.47 -2.61
N ASN A 162 8.70 -10.83 -3.25
CA ASN A 162 8.94 -9.67 -4.12
C ASN A 162 9.47 -8.48 -3.32
N ILE A 163 8.93 -8.25 -2.12
CA ILE A 163 9.33 -7.17 -1.22
C ILE A 163 10.72 -7.45 -0.66
N GLU A 164 10.99 -8.67 -0.20
CA GLU A 164 12.30 -9.09 0.28
C GLU A 164 13.35 -9.01 -0.83
N SER A 165 13.01 -9.42 -2.06
CA SER A 165 13.87 -9.30 -3.23
C SER A 165 14.15 -7.83 -3.58
N ALA A 166 13.13 -6.96 -3.55
CA ALA A 166 13.31 -5.53 -3.77
C ALA A 166 14.20 -4.91 -2.68
N GLN A 167 13.98 -5.25 -1.41
CA GLN A 167 14.81 -4.83 -0.28
C GLN A 167 16.24 -5.36 -0.38
N GLN A 168 16.44 -6.58 -0.85
CA GLN A 168 17.78 -7.14 -1.02
C GLN A 168 18.50 -6.51 -2.19
N THR A 169 17.80 -6.26 -3.30
CA THR A 169 18.32 -5.49 -4.44
C THR A 169 18.79 -4.12 -3.96
N LEU A 170 17.97 -3.42 -3.18
CA LEU A 170 18.30 -2.15 -2.55
C LEU A 170 19.55 -2.22 -1.67
N LYS A 171 19.65 -3.23 -0.78
CA LYS A 171 20.82 -3.44 0.08
C LYS A 171 22.08 -3.71 -0.75
N ASN A 172 21.96 -4.46 -1.84
CA ASN A 172 23.06 -4.85 -2.71
C ASN A 172 23.56 -3.71 -3.60
N LEU A 173 22.82 -2.59 -3.72
CA LEU A 173 23.32 -1.37 -4.39
C LEU A 173 24.57 -0.82 -3.67
N GLY A 174 24.82 -1.21 -2.42
CA GLY A 174 25.97 -0.76 -1.65
C GLY A 174 25.87 0.70 -1.23
N GLN A 175 27.01 1.31 -0.90
CA GLN A 175 27.08 2.71 -0.49
C GLN A 175 27.29 3.68 -1.68
N GLY A 176 27.66 3.18 -2.86
CA GLY A 176 28.01 4.03 -3.99
C GLY A 176 29.13 5.03 -3.64
N THR A 177 29.02 6.25 -4.16
CA THR A 177 29.96 7.34 -3.87
C THR A 177 29.63 7.99 -2.54
N GLN A 178 30.58 7.97 -1.60
CA GLN A 178 30.46 8.68 -0.33
C GLN A 178 30.48 10.19 -0.58
N LEU A 179 29.40 10.89 -0.22
CA LEU A 179 29.37 12.35 -0.22
C LEU A 179 30.23 12.88 0.92
N ALA A 180 30.98 13.93 0.63
CA ALA A 180 31.93 14.53 1.56
C ALA A 180 31.22 15.16 2.78
N VAL A 181 31.95 15.23 3.89
CA VAL A 181 31.52 16.02 5.05
C VAL A 181 31.40 17.49 4.61
N GLY A 182 30.22 18.10 4.83
CA GLY A 182 29.92 19.46 4.37
C GLY A 182 29.32 19.56 2.96
N PHE A 183 28.97 18.44 2.33
CA PHE A 183 28.14 18.44 1.12
C PHE A 183 26.84 19.24 1.34
N GLY A 184 26.45 20.05 0.35
CA GLY A 184 25.27 20.92 0.45
C GLY A 184 25.55 22.28 1.11
N THR A 185 26.81 22.59 1.45
CA THR A 185 27.24 23.95 1.83
C THR A 185 27.54 24.84 0.63
N ASN A 186 27.72 24.25 -0.55
CA ASN A 186 27.85 24.93 -1.84
C ASN A 186 26.74 24.49 -2.79
N ASP A 187 26.69 25.09 -3.98
CA ASP A 187 25.91 24.50 -5.07
C ASP A 187 26.62 23.23 -5.53
N GLU A 188 25.88 22.13 -5.53
CA GLU A 188 26.39 20.79 -5.82
C GLU A 188 25.82 20.33 -7.17
N LEU A 189 26.63 19.60 -7.94
CA LEU A 189 26.18 18.93 -9.16
C LEU A 189 26.48 17.45 -9.04
N LEU A 190 25.45 16.62 -9.19
CA LEU A 190 25.55 15.17 -9.12
C LEU A 190 25.09 14.54 -10.44
N GLU A 191 26.00 13.79 -11.05
CA GLU A 191 25.68 12.86 -12.12
C GLU A 191 24.80 11.70 -11.60
N ALA A 192 24.20 10.94 -12.51
CA ALA A 192 23.42 9.76 -12.14
C ALA A 192 24.26 8.76 -11.32
N GLY A 193 23.69 8.23 -10.23
CA GLY A 193 24.44 7.29 -9.40
C GLY A 193 23.83 6.97 -8.04
N ILE A 194 24.58 6.16 -7.29
CA ILE A 194 24.28 5.80 -5.90
C ILE A 194 25.22 6.61 -5.02
N TYR A 195 24.68 7.26 -4.01
CA TYR A 195 25.39 8.13 -3.09
C TYR A 195 25.12 7.72 -1.66
N SER A 196 26.13 7.81 -0.80
CA SER A 196 26.01 7.56 0.63
C SER A 196 26.29 8.79 1.45
N VAL A 197 25.52 8.94 2.53
CA VAL A 197 25.69 9.97 3.54
C VAL A 197 25.78 9.29 4.91
N ALA A 198 26.89 9.54 5.61
CA ALA A 198 27.20 8.83 6.84
C ALA A 198 26.25 9.17 8.00
N ASP A 199 25.58 10.33 7.96
CA ASP A 199 24.66 10.77 9.00
C ASP A 199 23.44 11.45 8.38
N TYR A 200 23.51 12.77 8.15
CA TYR A 200 22.41 13.58 7.62
C TYR A 200 22.72 14.13 6.23
N LEU A 201 21.74 14.08 5.33
CA LEU A 201 21.78 14.88 4.10
C LEU A 201 21.13 16.23 4.40
N THR A 202 21.91 17.31 4.37
CA THR A 202 21.45 18.67 4.63
C THR A 202 21.85 19.61 3.50
N VAL A 203 20.95 20.49 3.07
CA VAL A 203 21.26 21.54 2.09
C VAL A 203 21.16 22.90 2.75
N ALA A 204 22.23 23.70 2.69
CA ALA A 204 22.25 25.03 3.27
C ALA A 204 21.30 25.98 2.51
N ALA A 205 20.75 26.96 3.21
CA ALA A 205 19.86 27.95 2.61
C ALA A 205 20.51 28.65 1.41
N GLY A 206 19.75 28.78 0.33
CA GLY A 206 20.22 29.39 -0.92
C GLY A 206 21.19 28.53 -1.73
N LYS A 207 21.37 27.25 -1.39
CA LYS A 207 22.16 26.29 -2.16
C LYS A 207 21.27 25.33 -2.94
N THR A 208 21.79 24.87 -4.06
CA THR A 208 21.08 23.95 -4.97
C THR A 208 21.88 22.68 -5.13
N ILE A 209 21.24 21.52 -4.95
CA ILE A 209 21.73 20.26 -5.51
C ILE A 209 21.11 20.11 -6.90
N THR A 210 21.96 20.10 -7.93
CA THR A 210 21.57 19.85 -9.31
C THR A 210 21.77 18.37 -9.61
N LEU A 211 20.70 17.69 -10.01
CA LEU A 211 20.72 16.32 -10.49
C LEU A 211 20.83 16.34 -12.01
N ASP A 212 22.03 16.14 -12.54
CA ASP A 212 22.30 16.23 -13.98
C ASP A 212 22.25 14.86 -14.64
N GLY A 213 21.20 14.62 -15.42
CA GLY A 213 21.01 13.39 -16.19
C GLY A 213 21.72 13.40 -17.53
N GLY A 214 22.47 14.46 -17.88
CA GLY A 214 23.15 14.58 -19.18
C GLY A 214 22.19 14.61 -20.37
N GLY A 215 20.94 15.03 -20.16
CA GLY A 215 19.90 15.06 -21.19
C GLY A 215 19.22 13.71 -21.48
N VAL A 216 19.45 12.68 -20.65
CA VAL A 216 18.74 11.40 -20.70
C VAL A 216 17.97 11.14 -19.41
N ASP A 217 17.04 10.19 -19.44
CA ASP A 217 16.37 9.69 -18.24
C ASP A 217 17.42 9.01 -17.34
N ALA A 218 17.57 9.55 -16.14
CA ALA A 218 18.61 9.18 -15.18
C ALA A 218 18.03 9.11 -13.77
N SER A 219 18.76 8.48 -12.84
CA SER A 219 18.35 8.55 -11.43
C SER A 219 19.48 8.54 -10.43
N TRP A 220 19.08 8.97 -9.23
CA TRP A 220 19.92 9.19 -8.08
C TRP A 220 19.33 8.42 -6.92
N VAL A 221 20.17 7.62 -6.27
CA VAL A 221 19.82 6.92 -5.04
C VAL A 221 20.66 7.48 -3.92
N PHE A 222 20.01 8.00 -2.88
CA PHE A 222 20.67 8.49 -1.67
C PHE A 222 20.46 7.49 -0.53
N ASN A 223 21.55 6.85 -0.11
CA ASN A 223 21.61 6.00 1.06
C ASN A 223 22.00 6.85 2.28
N ILE A 224 21.01 7.26 3.07
CA ILE A 224 21.17 8.17 4.21
C ILE A 224 20.97 7.38 5.49
N SER A 225 21.97 7.42 6.38
CA SER A 225 21.97 6.60 7.59
C SER A 225 20.95 7.05 8.64
N ASN A 226 20.58 8.34 8.63
CA ASN A 226 19.68 8.92 9.62
C ASN A 226 18.48 9.63 8.97
N TYR A 227 18.53 10.95 8.79
CA TYR A 227 17.45 11.72 8.16
C TYR A 227 17.96 12.68 7.08
N SER A 228 17.02 13.13 6.24
CA SER A 228 17.26 14.14 5.21
C SER A 228 16.52 15.43 5.58
N ASP A 229 17.19 16.57 5.45
CA ASP A 229 16.62 17.90 5.60
C ASP A 229 16.98 18.75 4.37
N LEU A 230 15.98 19.02 3.51
CA LEU A 230 16.12 19.86 2.31
C LEU A 230 15.28 21.13 2.45
N THR A 231 15.18 21.68 3.67
CA THR A 231 14.41 22.90 3.90
C THR A 231 15.04 24.09 3.19
N ALA A 232 14.20 24.83 2.45
CA ALA A 232 14.49 26.21 2.09
C ALA A 232 14.12 27.08 3.30
N ALA A 233 15.11 27.79 3.87
CA ALA A 233 14.83 28.89 4.78
C ALA A 233 14.22 30.08 4.02
#